data_AF-A0A7X1D048-F1
#
_entry.id   AF-A0A7X1D048-F1
#
_cell.length_a   1.000
_cell.length_b   1.000
_cell.length_c   1.000
_cell.angle_alpha   90.00
_cell.angle_beta   90.00
_cell.angle_gamma   90.00
#
_symmetry.space_group_name_H-M   'P 1'
#
loop_
_entity.id
_entity.type
_entity.pdbx_description
1 polymer ?
#
loop_
_entity_poly.entity_id
_entity_poly.type
_entity_poly.pdbx_seq_one_letter_code
_entity_poly.pdbx_strand_id
1 'polypeptide(L)'
;MALLTYFGEINPNGQVALLLALSEKVSSKISNSKNFSIAREGLDACWKWLEEKEPVADDLYWYLENLDDTGILTVMQTEEDEVKLKAWICIADAVAFTIKEAYDFQGDKYLPATIEAVDIDTVEEFDTNFDDIYELTSADKEKIIKYFLEVQANQQINKNNLLRDLGNFID
;
A
#
# COMPACT_ATOMS: atom_id res chain seq x y z
N MET A 1 -2.42 -15.82 6.16
CA MET A 1 -3.48 -16.51 5.37
C MET A 1 -4.86 -15.83 5.41
N ALA A 2 -5.32 -15.23 6.52
CA ALA A 2 -6.66 -14.63 6.57
C ALA A 2 -6.83 -13.36 5.69
N LEU A 3 -5.79 -12.55 5.50
CA LEU A 3 -5.87 -11.33 4.68
C LEU A 3 -6.17 -11.66 3.21
N LEU A 4 -5.37 -12.53 2.61
CA LEU A 4 -5.50 -12.97 1.21
C LEU A 4 -6.83 -13.67 0.90
N THR A 5 -7.36 -14.42 1.86
CA THR A 5 -8.61 -15.20 1.66
C THR A 5 -9.79 -14.31 1.30
N TYR A 6 -9.85 -13.11 1.86
CA TYR A 6 -10.96 -12.18 1.71
C TYR A 6 -10.61 -10.91 0.94
N PHE A 7 -9.33 -10.72 0.57
CA PHE A 7 -8.88 -9.54 -0.15
C PHE A 7 -9.66 -9.34 -1.46
N GLY A 8 -9.91 -10.42 -2.20
CA GLY A 8 -10.72 -10.39 -3.44
C GLY A 8 -12.21 -10.07 -3.25
N GLU A 9 -12.73 -10.09 -2.02
CA GLU A 9 -14.11 -9.67 -1.71
C GLU A 9 -14.22 -8.16 -1.49
N ILE A 10 -13.08 -7.49 -1.25
CA ILE A 10 -12.99 -6.04 -1.14
C ILE A 10 -12.93 -5.48 -2.57
N ASN A 11 -13.71 -4.44 -2.85
CA ASN A 11 -13.66 -3.74 -4.13
C ASN A 11 -12.30 -3.03 -4.31
N PRO A 12 -11.92 -2.64 -5.54
CA PRO A 12 -10.57 -2.16 -5.79
C PRO A 12 -10.17 -0.91 -4.96
N ASN A 13 -11.08 0.05 -4.77
CA ASN A 13 -10.81 1.20 -3.90
C ASN A 13 -10.59 0.78 -2.44
N GLY A 14 -11.35 -0.20 -1.93
CA GLY A 14 -11.17 -0.73 -0.58
C GLY A 14 -9.87 -1.52 -0.43
N GLN A 15 -9.44 -2.24 -1.47
CA GLN A 15 -8.17 -2.96 -1.50
C GLN A 15 -7.00 -1.98 -1.41
N VAL A 16 -7.02 -0.92 -2.23
CA VAL A 16 -6.06 0.19 -2.15
C VAL A 16 -6.08 0.82 -0.76
N ALA A 17 -7.26 1.15 -0.23
CA ALA A 17 -7.39 1.75 1.10
C ALA A 17 -6.77 0.87 2.20
N LEU A 18 -6.97 -0.45 2.14
CA LEU A 18 -6.42 -1.41 3.09
C LEU A 18 -4.88 -1.40 3.04
N LEU A 19 -4.30 -1.59 1.86
CA LEU A 19 -2.85 -1.63 1.70
C LEU A 19 -2.18 -0.30 2.09
N LEU A 20 -2.78 0.83 1.71
CA LEU A 20 -2.27 2.15 2.09
C LEU A 20 -2.35 2.36 3.60
N ALA A 21 -3.44 1.99 4.25
CA ALA A 21 -3.60 2.24 5.68
C ALA A 21 -2.69 1.34 6.54
N LEU A 22 -2.42 0.11 6.10
CA LEU A 22 -1.38 -0.74 6.69
C LEU A 22 0.03 -0.19 6.40
N SER A 23 0.27 0.33 5.19
CA SER A 23 1.53 1.00 4.82
C SER A 23 1.84 2.21 5.70
N GLU A 24 0.81 2.98 6.08
CA GLU A 24 0.95 4.08 7.01
C GLU A 24 1.43 3.62 8.39
N LYS A 25 1.04 2.42 8.85
CA LYS A 25 1.55 1.85 10.11
C LYS A 25 3.02 1.43 10.00
N VAL A 26 3.41 0.66 8.98
CA VAL A 26 4.82 0.24 8.79
C VAL A 26 5.75 1.43 8.57
N SER A 27 5.24 2.55 8.07
CA SER A 27 6.05 3.75 7.85
C SER A 27 6.76 4.27 9.10
N SER A 28 6.21 4.01 10.29
CA SER A 28 6.84 4.34 11.55
C SER A 28 8.23 3.69 11.70
N LYS A 29 8.44 2.50 11.11
CA LYS A 29 9.71 1.75 11.15
C LYS A 29 10.82 2.41 10.32
N ILE A 30 10.45 3.21 9.32
CA ILE A 30 11.40 3.96 8.46
C ILE A 30 11.40 5.46 8.75
N SER A 31 10.72 5.93 9.79
CA SER A 31 10.58 7.35 10.13
C SER A 31 11.92 8.06 10.43
N ASN A 32 12.95 7.32 10.83
CA ASN A 32 14.30 7.83 11.04
C ASN A 32 15.22 7.70 9.82
N SER A 33 14.71 7.18 8.69
CA SER A 33 15.46 7.06 7.45
C SER A 33 15.68 8.43 6.81
N LYS A 34 16.87 8.66 6.25
CA LYS A 34 17.15 9.84 5.41
C LYS A 34 16.23 9.93 4.19
N ASN A 35 15.67 8.80 3.76
CA ASN A 35 14.79 8.68 2.60
C ASN A 35 13.30 8.67 2.98
N PHE A 36 12.95 8.93 4.25
CA PHE A 36 11.56 8.84 4.71
C PHE A 36 10.60 9.75 3.92
N SER A 37 11.06 10.91 3.46
CA SER A 37 10.26 11.82 2.63
C SER A 37 9.76 11.15 1.35
N ILE A 38 10.55 10.27 0.73
CA ILE A 38 10.17 9.55 -0.50
C ILE A 38 8.96 8.65 -0.23
N ALA A 39 8.97 7.91 0.89
CA ALA A 39 7.81 7.12 1.31
C ALA A 39 6.58 7.98 1.62
N ARG A 40 6.78 9.15 2.25
CA ARG A 40 5.67 10.07 2.57
C ARG A 40 5.01 10.60 1.31
N GLU A 41 5.81 11.11 0.39
CA GLU A 41 5.33 11.69 -0.88
C GLU A 41 4.58 10.66 -1.72
N GLY A 42 5.12 9.44 -1.86
CA GLY A 42 4.44 8.37 -2.58
C GLY A 42 3.10 7.97 -1.95
N LEU A 43 3.06 7.78 -0.63
CA LEU A 43 1.81 7.42 0.05
C LEU A 43 0.78 8.55 0.04
N ASP A 44 1.20 9.81 0.21
CA ASP A 44 0.29 10.95 0.12
C ASP A 44 -0.28 11.09 -1.31
N ALA A 45 0.52 10.85 -2.35
CA ALA A 45 0.05 10.83 -3.72
C ALA A 45 -0.96 9.70 -3.98
N CYS A 46 -0.70 8.49 -3.46
CA CYS A 46 -1.63 7.36 -3.55
C CYS A 46 -2.95 7.62 -2.82
N TRP A 47 -2.91 8.22 -1.62
CA TRP A 47 -4.12 8.62 -0.91
C TRP A 47 -4.90 9.68 -1.68
N LYS A 48 -4.22 10.68 -2.24
CA LYS A 48 -4.84 11.68 -3.10
C LYS A 48 -5.52 11.03 -4.30
N TRP A 49 -4.86 10.06 -4.95
CA TRP A 49 -5.47 9.33 -6.06
C TRP A 49 -6.70 8.55 -5.63
N LEU A 50 -6.66 7.90 -4.47
CA LEU A 50 -7.81 7.15 -3.97
C LEU A 50 -9.03 8.06 -3.75
N GLU A 51 -8.81 9.25 -3.19
CA GLU A 51 -9.85 10.22 -2.82
C GLU A 51 -10.35 11.06 -4.02
N GLU A 52 -9.44 11.49 -4.88
CA GLU A 52 -9.71 12.49 -5.92
C GLU A 52 -9.55 11.94 -7.35
N LYS A 53 -8.99 10.74 -7.50
CA LYS A 53 -8.56 10.16 -8.79
C LYS A 53 -7.51 11.02 -9.51
N GLU A 54 -6.71 11.72 -8.73
CA GLU A 54 -5.53 12.48 -9.14
C GLU A 54 -4.34 12.21 -8.19
N PRO A 55 -3.08 12.18 -8.68
CA PRO A 55 -2.66 12.44 -10.06
C PRO A 55 -2.88 11.23 -10.97
N VAL A 56 -2.59 11.37 -12.27
CA VAL A 56 -2.71 10.28 -13.25
C VAL A 56 -1.69 9.16 -12.96
N ALA A 57 -1.91 7.95 -13.49
CA ALA A 57 -1.07 6.80 -13.18
C ALA A 57 0.41 6.99 -13.54
N ASP A 58 0.73 7.67 -14.65
CA ASP A 58 2.12 8.00 -15.03
C ASP A 58 2.81 8.88 -13.97
N ASP A 59 2.10 9.88 -13.45
CA ASP A 59 2.62 10.78 -12.41
C ASP A 59 2.75 10.04 -11.06
N LEU A 60 1.84 9.12 -10.75
CA LEU A 60 1.98 8.23 -9.59
C LEU A 60 3.19 7.30 -9.73
N TYR A 61 3.39 6.76 -10.93
CA TYR A 61 4.48 5.83 -11.23
C TYR A 61 5.85 6.44 -10.97
N TRP A 62 6.01 7.75 -11.16
CA TRP A 62 7.24 8.48 -10.84
C TRP A 62 7.70 8.33 -9.38
N TYR A 63 6.78 8.16 -8.42
CA TYR A 63 7.14 7.93 -7.02
C TYR A 63 7.66 6.51 -6.78
N LEU A 64 7.23 5.53 -7.58
CA LEU A 64 7.67 4.14 -7.47
C LEU A 64 9.03 3.94 -8.13
N GLU A 65 9.16 4.39 -9.37
CA GLU A 65 10.33 4.20 -10.23
C GLU A 65 10.50 5.42 -11.14
N ASN A 66 11.72 5.96 -11.20
CA ASN A 66 12.04 7.13 -12.00
C ASN A 66 13.49 7.11 -12.50
N LEU A 67 13.77 7.97 -13.48
CA LEU A 67 15.10 8.09 -14.10
C LEU A 67 16.15 8.76 -13.19
N ASP A 68 15.73 9.37 -12.09
CA ASP A 68 16.61 10.08 -11.16
C ASP A 68 17.15 9.16 -10.06
N ASP A 69 16.82 7.85 -10.09
CA ASP A 69 17.21 6.87 -9.08
C ASP A 69 16.73 7.26 -7.66
N THR A 70 15.60 7.97 -7.57
CA THR A 70 15.00 8.43 -6.30
C THR A 70 13.67 7.76 -5.97
N GLY A 71 13.21 6.84 -6.83
CA GLY A 71 11.96 6.10 -6.61
C GLY A 71 12.02 5.18 -5.39
N ILE A 72 10.85 4.79 -4.89
CA ILE A 72 10.70 3.87 -3.76
C ILE A 72 11.46 2.56 -4.00
N LEU A 73 11.41 2.00 -5.22
CA LEU A 73 12.13 0.75 -5.54
C LEU A 73 13.65 0.90 -5.43
N THR A 74 14.21 2.03 -5.86
CA THR A 74 15.65 2.30 -5.72
C THR A 74 16.05 2.40 -4.26
N VAL A 75 15.25 3.11 -3.45
CA VAL A 75 15.51 3.23 -2.00
C VAL A 75 15.46 1.85 -1.34
N MET A 76 14.42 1.07 -1.62
CA MET A 76 14.22 -0.28 -1.10
C MET A 76 15.42 -1.19 -1.39
N GLN A 77 15.92 -1.20 -2.64
CA GLN A 77 17.05 -2.04 -3.05
C GLN A 77 18.38 -1.69 -2.35
N THR A 78 18.48 -0.51 -1.74
CA THR A 78 19.69 -0.06 -1.03
C THR A 78 19.57 -0.11 0.49
N GLU A 79 18.42 -0.54 1.04
CA GLU A 79 18.23 -0.68 2.48
C GLU A 79 18.88 -1.96 3.00
N GLU A 80 19.69 -1.83 4.05
CA GLU A 80 20.43 -2.95 4.65
C GLU A 80 19.81 -3.43 5.97
N ASP A 81 19.01 -2.59 6.62
CA ASP A 81 18.29 -2.97 7.85
C ASP A 81 17.06 -3.82 7.51
N GLU A 82 17.02 -5.03 8.04
CA GLU A 82 15.98 -6.02 7.70
C GLU A 82 14.56 -5.50 8.00
N VAL A 83 14.34 -4.84 9.13
CA VAL A 83 13.00 -4.36 9.51
C VAL A 83 12.58 -3.20 8.62
N LYS A 84 13.52 -2.30 8.29
CA LYS A 84 13.25 -1.21 7.35
C LYS A 84 13.01 -1.73 5.95
N LEU A 85 13.76 -2.72 5.50
CA LEU A 85 13.58 -3.34 4.18
C LEU A 85 12.17 -3.92 4.07
N LYS A 86 11.70 -4.68 5.07
CA LYS A 86 10.32 -5.19 5.10
C LYS A 86 9.28 -4.07 5.04
N ALA A 87 9.52 -2.97 5.75
CA ALA A 87 8.63 -1.81 5.70
C ALA A 87 8.64 -1.12 4.32
N TRP A 88 9.80 -1.03 3.66
CA TRP A 88 9.93 -0.53 2.30
C TRP A 88 9.23 -1.43 1.28
N ILE A 89 9.32 -2.76 1.43
CA ILE A 89 8.61 -3.73 0.60
C ILE A 89 7.10 -3.49 0.71
N CYS A 90 6.55 -3.45 1.93
CA CYS A 90 5.12 -3.14 2.11
C CYS A 90 4.70 -1.82 1.44
N ILE A 91 5.51 -0.76 1.57
CA ILE A 91 5.21 0.53 0.95
C ILE A 91 5.29 0.44 -0.58
N ALA A 92 6.30 -0.24 -1.12
CA ALA A 92 6.48 -0.43 -2.57
C ALA A 92 5.29 -1.20 -3.17
N ASP A 93 4.90 -2.30 -2.54
CA ASP A 93 3.78 -3.14 -2.96
C ASP A 93 2.45 -2.37 -2.96
N ALA A 94 2.18 -1.62 -1.89
CA ALA A 94 0.97 -0.81 -1.80
C ALA A 94 0.92 0.31 -2.84
N VAL A 95 2.07 0.96 -3.10
CA VAL A 95 2.17 2.01 -4.11
C VAL A 95 2.03 1.41 -5.52
N ALA A 96 2.69 0.29 -5.82
CA ALA A 96 2.58 -0.40 -7.09
C ALA A 96 1.16 -0.89 -7.37
N PHE A 97 0.50 -1.47 -6.35
CA PHE A 97 -0.91 -1.86 -6.44
C PHE A 97 -1.82 -0.65 -6.70
N THR A 98 -1.59 0.47 -6.01
CA THR A 98 -2.36 1.69 -6.26
C THR A 98 -2.16 2.22 -7.68
N ILE A 99 -0.94 2.19 -8.20
CA ILE A 99 -0.63 2.60 -9.57
C ILE A 99 -1.32 1.69 -10.58
N LYS A 100 -1.32 0.37 -10.35
CA LYS A 100 -2.03 -0.60 -11.18
C LYS A 100 -3.51 -0.25 -11.29
N GLU A 101 -4.15 -0.02 -10.14
CA GLU A 101 -5.56 0.40 -10.08
C GLU A 101 -5.80 1.77 -10.72
N ALA A 102 -4.81 2.68 -10.71
CA ALA A 102 -4.87 3.94 -11.43
C ALA A 102 -4.91 3.75 -12.93
N TYR A 103 -4.03 2.92 -13.50
CA TYR A 103 -4.06 2.61 -14.94
C TYR A 103 -5.35 1.89 -15.35
N ASP A 104 -5.80 0.93 -14.54
CA ASP A 104 -7.04 0.19 -14.81
C ASP A 104 -8.26 1.12 -14.78
N PHE A 105 -8.30 2.09 -13.85
CA PHE A 105 -9.31 3.15 -13.81
C PHE A 105 -9.29 4.05 -15.05
N GLN A 106 -8.10 4.37 -15.57
CA GLN A 106 -7.94 5.19 -16.77
C GLN A 106 -8.25 4.44 -18.07
N GLY A 107 -8.26 3.11 -18.03
CA GLY A 107 -8.47 2.25 -19.20
C GLY A 107 -7.25 2.17 -20.11
N ASP A 108 -6.06 2.39 -19.55
CA ASP A 108 -4.81 2.34 -20.30
C ASP A 108 -4.44 0.90 -20.69
N LYS A 109 -3.90 0.73 -21.90
CA LYS A 109 -3.59 -0.59 -22.47
C LYS A 109 -2.14 -1.00 -22.32
N TYR A 110 -1.27 -0.04 -22.05
CA TYR A 110 0.18 -0.24 -21.97
C TYR A 110 0.63 0.22 -20.60
N LEU A 111 1.17 -0.71 -19.83
CA LEU A 111 1.66 -0.47 -18.49
C LEU A 111 3.19 -0.53 -18.51
N PRO A 112 3.89 0.21 -17.64
CA PRO A 112 5.27 -0.09 -17.33
C PRO A 112 5.41 -1.56 -16.88
N ALA A 113 6.50 -2.24 -17.24
CA ALA A 113 6.68 -3.66 -16.95
C ALA A 113 6.55 -3.99 -15.45
N THR A 114 7.04 -3.10 -14.59
CA THR A 114 6.90 -3.17 -13.13
C THR A 114 5.44 -3.23 -12.68
N ILE A 115 4.54 -2.50 -13.36
CA ILE A 115 3.11 -2.45 -13.04
C ILE A 115 2.34 -3.58 -13.75
N GLU A 116 2.78 -4.01 -14.92
CA GLU A 116 2.21 -5.19 -15.59
C GLU A 116 2.37 -6.45 -14.75
N ALA A 117 3.47 -6.56 -14.00
CA ALA A 117 3.76 -7.68 -13.11
C ALA A 117 3.00 -7.65 -11.76
N VAL A 118 2.28 -6.57 -11.45
CA VAL A 118 1.51 -6.49 -10.20
C VAL A 118 0.28 -7.40 -10.28
N ASP A 119 0.18 -8.33 -9.35
CA ASP A 119 -0.92 -9.28 -9.21
C ASP A 119 -1.14 -9.67 -7.74
N ILE A 120 -1.77 -10.83 -7.51
CA ILE A 120 -2.04 -11.31 -6.15
C ILE A 120 -0.75 -11.61 -5.38
N ASP A 121 0.33 -12.03 -6.04
CA ASP A 121 1.60 -12.37 -5.40
C ASP A 121 2.23 -11.10 -4.77
N THR A 122 2.01 -9.92 -5.35
CA THR A 122 2.37 -8.62 -4.73
C THR A 122 1.66 -8.43 -3.38
N VAL A 123 0.39 -8.84 -3.29
CA VAL A 123 -0.37 -8.75 -2.02
C VAL A 123 0.09 -9.82 -1.03
N GLU A 124 0.51 -10.99 -1.51
CA GLU A 124 1.08 -12.04 -0.66
C GLU A 124 2.43 -11.62 -0.07
N GLU A 125 3.28 -10.95 -0.87
CA GLU A 125 4.55 -10.38 -0.43
C GLU A 125 4.31 -9.27 0.61
N PHE A 126 3.34 -8.39 0.36
CA PHE A 126 2.91 -7.40 1.34
C PHE A 126 2.49 -8.04 2.67
N ASP A 127 1.56 -9.01 2.64
CA ASP A 127 1.02 -9.67 3.85
C ASP A 127 2.14 -10.34 4.66
N THR A 128 3.09 -10.98 3.96
CA THR A 128 4.23 -11.66 4.57
C THR A 128 5.15 -10.68 5.30
N ASN A 129 5.55 -9.60 4.63
CA ASN A 129 6.43 -8.59 5.21
C ASN A 129 5.75 -7.80 6.34
N PHE A 130 4.45 -7.55 6.22
CA PHE A 130 3.67 -6.91 7.27
C PHE A 130 3.57 -7.78 8.52
N ASP A 131 3.31 -9.08 8.34
CA ASP A 131 3.26 -10.05 9.44
C ASP A 131 4.59 -10.18 10.16
N ASP A 132 5.70 -10.20 9.42
CA ASP A 132 7.02 -10.26 10.02
C ASP A 132 7.34 -9.04 10.91
N ILE A 133 6.66 -7.90 10.69
CA ILE A 133 6.84 -6.68 11.49
C ILE A 133 5.93 -6.65 12.72
N TYR A 134 4.68 -7.10 12.59
CA TYR A 134 3.63 -6.91 13.60
C TYR A 134 3.06 -8.20 14.21
N GLU A 135 3.43 -9.37 13.69
CA GLU A 135 3.01 -10.69 14.17
C GLU A 135 1.49 -10.83 14.37
N LEU A 136 0.69 -10.32 13.41
CA LEU A 136 -0.77 -10.31 13.54
C LEU A 136 -1.35 -11.72 13.67
N THR A 137 -2.26 -11.89 14.64
CA THR A 137 -3.01 -13.14 14.73
C THR A 137 -4.04 -13.23 13.60
N SER A 138 -4.47 -14.45 13.25
CA SER A 138 -5.56 -14.65 12.29
C SER A 138 -6.84 -13.89 12.69
N ALA A 139 -7.10 -13.76 14.00
CA ALA A 139 -8.27 -13.03 14.50
C ALA A 139 -8.15 -11.52 14.26
N ASP A 140 -6.94 -10.94 14.34
CA ASP A 140 -6.74 -9.51 14.09
C ASP A 140 -6.87 -9.20 12.60
N LYS A 141 -6.30 -10.06 11.75
CA LYS A 141 -6.49 -10.00 10.29
C LYS A 141 -7.97 -10.06 9.90
N GLU A 142 -8.73 -10.98 10.49
CA GLU A 142 -10.17 -11.07 10.25
C GLU A 142 -10.93 -9.79 10.67
N LYS A 143 -10.57 -9.17 11.79
CA LYS A 143 -11.19 -7.91 12.23
C LYS A 143 -10.89 -6.78 11.24
N ILE A 144 -9.63 -6.67 10.81
CA ILE A 144 -9.20 -5.67 9.82
C ILE A 144 -10.00 -5.85 8.53
N ILE A 145 -10.05 -7.06 7.98
CA ILE A 145 -10.81 -7.36 6.76
C ILE A 145 -12.29 -7.00 6.93
N LYS A 146 -12.95 -7.43 8.01
CA LYS A 146 -14.36 -7.13 8.27
C LYS A 146 -14.60 -5.61 8.34
N TYR A 147 -13.71 -4.88 9.00
CA TYR A 147 -13.77 -3.43 9.05
C TYR A 147 -13.71 -2.82 7.65
N PHE A 148 -12.79 -3.25 6.78
CA PHE A 148 -12.71 -2.73 5.41
C PHE A 148 -13.91 -3.12 4.55
N LEU A 149 -14.46 -4.32 4.71
CA LEU A 149 -15.71 -4.75 4.08
C LEU A 149 -16.91 -3.86 4.49
N GLU A 150 -16.95 -3.41 5.75
CA GLU A 150 -17.97 -2.48 6.25
C GLU A 150 -17.75 -1.04 5.74
N VAL A 151 -16.51 -0.54 5.76
CA VAL A 151 -16.17 0.81 5.27
C VAL A 151 -16.53 0.95 3.80
N GLN A 152 -16.18 -0.04 2.97
CA GLN A 152 -16.48 0.00 1.54
C GLN A 152 -17.98 -0.03 1.26
N ALA A 153 -18.75 -0.81 2.01
CA ALA A 153 -20.19 -0.96 1.82
C ALA A 153 -20.92 0.36 2.11
N ASN A 154 -20.36 1.15 3.03
CA ASN A 154 -20.88 2.46 3.41
C ASN A 154 -20.31 3.62 2.58
N GLN A 155 -19.40 3.36 1.63
CA GLN A 155 -18.69 4.38 0.84
C GLN A 155 -17.93 5.41 1.72
N GLN A 156 -17.37 4.96 2.85
CA GLN A 156 -16.74 5.82 3.86
C GLN A 156 -15.20 5.76 3.84
N ILE A 157 -14.60 5.53 2.67
CA ILE A 157 -13.15 5.52 2.55
C ILE A 157 -12.63 6.94 2.80
N ASN A 158 -12.02 7.15 3.96
CA ASN A 158 -11.43 8.41 4.37
C ASN A 158 -10.15 8.12 5.17
N LYS A 159 -9.01 8.65 4.71
CA LYS A 159 -7.69 8.40 5.30
C LYS A 159 -7.69 8.53 6.82
N ASN A 160 -8.15 9.66 7.34
CA ASN A 160 -8.05 9.97 8.76
C ASN A 160 -8.88 9.03 9.65
N ASN A 161 -10.09 8.68 9.21
CA ASN A 161 -10.93 7.73 9.95
C ASN A 161 -10.31 6.33 9.96
N LEU A 162 -9.83 5.87 8.80
CA LEU A 162 -9.18 4.56 8.67
C LEU A 162 -7.95 4.44 9.58
N LEU A 163 -7.06 5.44 9.57
CA LEU A 163 -5.84 5.41 10.38
C LEU A 163 -6.11 5.46 11.89
N ARG A 164 -7.13 6.22 12.30
CA ARG A 164 -7.59 6.25 13.69
C ARG A 164 -8.11 4.88 14.11
N ASP A 165 -9.01 4.30 13.32
CA ASP A 165 -9.70 3.07 13.68
C ASP A 165 -8.75 1.86 13.64
N LEU A 166 -7.80 1.84 12.69
CA LEU A 166 -6.73 0.85 12.61
C LEU A 166 -5.79 0.84 13.81
N GLY A 167 -5.61 1.98 14.48
CA GLY A 167 -4.87 2.04 15.73
C GLY A 167 -5.47 1.19 16.85
N ASN A 168 -6.70 0.71 16.72
CA ASN A 168 -7.33 -0.19 17.70
C ASN A 168 -7.10 -1.68 17.39
N PHE A 169 -6.53 -2.02 16.23
CA PHE A 169 -6.32 -3.40 15.80
C PHE A 169 -4.85 -3.82 15.79
N ILE A 170 -3.93 -2.85 15.74
CA ILE A 170 -2.49 -3.06 15.54
C ILE A 170 -1.75 -2.17 16.53
N ASP A 171 -1.13 -2.79 17.54
CA ASP A 171 -0.27 -2.15 18.55
C ASP A 171 1.21 -2.19 18.15
#